data_AF-A0A9E5M4U6-F1
#
_entry.id   AF-A0A9E5M4U6-F1
#
_cell.length_a   1.000
_cell.length_b   1.000
_cell.length_c   1.000
_cell.angle_alpha   90.00
_cell.angle_beta   90.00
_cell.angle_gamma   90.00
#
_symmetry.space_group_name_H-M   'P 1'
#
loop_
_entity.id
_entity.type
_entity.pdbx_description
1 polymer ?
#
loop_
_entity_poly.entity_id
_entity_poly.type
_entity_poly.pdbx_seq_one_letter_code
_entity_poly.pdbx_strand_id
1 'polypeptide(L)'
;VPMLSLEPLDRAWLHRRIAQRFDEMLAQGFLDEVKALRARGDLNIDLPSMRCVGYRQAWEVLDGSLPMAELRDRGVFATRQLAKRQLTWLRSMRHRHVLHADGKDVLAQARDWVDAQLG
;
A
#
# COMPACT_ATOMS: atom_id res chain seq x y z
N VAL A 1 18.93 -9.64 13.75
CA VAL A 1 18.60 -8.23 14.06
C VAL A 1 17.17 -8.22 14.57
N PRO A 2 16.90 -7.70 15.78
CA PRO A 2 15.54 -7.54 16.29
C PRO A 2 14.74 -6.65 15.33
N MET A 3 13.53 -7.06 14.97
CA MET A 3 12.70 -6.33 14.02
C MET A 3 11.34 -6.01 14.64
N LEU A 4 10.94 -4.74 14.58
CA LEU A 4 9.58 -4.32 14.92
C LEU A 4 8.69 -4.39 13.68
N SER A 5 7.49 -4.94 13.82
CA SER A 5 6.48 -4.98 12.76
C SER A 5 5.14 -4.47 13.26
N LEU A 6 4.54 -3.54 12.50
CA LEU A 6 3.17 -3.09 12.72
C LEU A 6 2.23 -3.94 11.86
N GLU A 7 1.50 -4.84 12.48
CA GLU A 7 0.56 -5.74 11.80
C GLU A 7 -0.86 -5.47 12.30
N PRO A 8 -1.89 -5.43 11.44
CA PRO A 8 -3.27 -5.30 11.91
C PRO A 8 -3.72 -6.58 12.61
N LEU A 9 -4.43 -6.45 13.72
CA LEU A 9 -5.18 -7.55 14.33
C LEU A 9 -6.42 -7.87 13.47
N ASP A 10 -7.21 -6.85 13.11
CA ASP A 10 -8.36 -6.98 12.20
C ASP A 10 -7.98 -6.71 10.74
N ARG A 11 -8.12 -7.73 9.89
CA ARG A 11 -7.92 -7.57 8.43
C ARG A 11 -8.95 -6.66 7.78
N ALA A 12 -10.18 -6.62 8.29
CA ALA A 12 -11.22 -5.75 7.76
C ALA A 12 -10.88 -4.27 8.03
N TRP A 13 -10.30 -3.95 9.18
CA TRP A 13 -9.75 -2.63 9.47
C TRP A 13 -8.73 -2.19 8.42
N LEU A 14 -7.75 -3.05 8.10
CA LEU A 14 -6.76 -2.73 7.07
C LEU A 14 -7.41 -2.57 5.69
N HIS A 15 -8.35 -3.44 5.32
CA HIS A 15 -9.04 -3.37 4.03
C HIS A 15 -9.89 -2.10 3.86
N ARG A 16 -10.49 -1.58 4.94
CA ARG A 16 -11.22 -0.30 4.94
C ARG A 16 -10.26 0.87 4.73
N ARG A 17 -9.14 0.90 5.46
CA ARG A 17 -8.12 1.95 5.31
C ARG A 17 -7.47 1.96 3.93
N ILE A 18 -7.22 0.79 3.34
CA ILE A 18 -6.72 0.69 1.96
C ILE A 18 -7.70 1.33 0.97
N ALA A 19 -9.00 1.05 1.11
CA ALA A 19 -10.02 1.63 0.24
C ALA A 19 -10.10 3.15 0.42
N GLN A 20 -10.21 3.61 1.67
CA GLN A 20 -10.25 5.04 2.00
C GLN A 20 -9.02 5.78 1.44
N ARG A 21 -7.81 5.26 1.67
CA ARG A 21 -6.57 5.87 1.16
C ARG A 21 -6.55 5.94 -0.37
N PHE A 22 -7.08 4.93 -1.06
CA PHE A 22 -7.14 4.95 -2.52
C PHE A 22 -8.13 6.02 -3.02
N ASP A 23 -9.26 6.18 -2.34
CA ASP A 23 -10.23 7.24 -2.64
C ASP A 23 -9.62 8.63 -2.41
N GLU A 24 -8.88 8.80 -1.32
CA GLU A 24 -8.12 10.03 -1.04
C GLU A 24 -7.08 10.32 -2.13
N MET A 25 -6.34 9.29 -2.60
CA MET A 25 -5.40 9.45 -3.71
C MET A 25 -6.10 9.94 -4.99
N LEU A 26 -7.23 9.33 -5.35
CA LEU A 26 -8.01 9.75 -6.53
C LEU A 26 -8.46 11.22 -6.38
N ALA A 27 -8.99 11.58 -5.20
CA ALA A 27 -9.43 12.94 -4.91
C ALA A 27 -8.27 13.96 -4.93
N GLN A 28 -7.05 13.53 -4.60
CA GLN A 28 -5.84 14.36 -4.61
C GLN A 28 -5.15 14.41 -5.99
N GLY A 29 -5.79 13.92 -7.06
CA GLY A 29 -5.26 14.05 -8.42
C GLY A 29 -4.31 12.93 -8.85
N PHE A 30 -4.41 11.74 -8.24
CA PHE A 30 -3.59 10.58 -8.65
C PHE A 30 -3.68 10.29 -10.15
N LEU A 31 -4.86 10.40 -10.77
CA LEU A 31 -5.01 10.18 -12.20
C LEU A 31 -4.26 11.24 -13.02
N ASP A 32 -4.23 12.49 -12.56
CA ASP A 32 -3.53 13.58 -13.25
C ASP A 32 -2.01 13.43 -13.14
N GLU A 33 -1.51 12.93 -12.00
CA GLU A 33 -0.11 12.52 -11.87
C GLU A 33 0.26 11.46 -12.94
N VAL A 34 -0.56 10.43 -13.10
CA VAL A 34 -0.30 9.36 -14.10
C VAL A 34 -0.38 9.90 -15.53
N LYS A 35 -1.32 10.83 -15.83
CA LYS A 35 -1.35 11.53 -17.12
C LYS A 35 -0.06 12.28 -17.39
N ALA A 36 0.46 13.01 -16.40
CA ALA A 36 1.71 13.75 -16.53
C ALA A 36 2.90 12.82 -16.77
N LEU A 37 2.97 11.69 -16.05
CA LEU A 37 4.00 10.67 -16.26
C LEU A 37 3.94 10.09 -17.68
N ARG A 38 2.73 9.76 -18.16
CA ARG A 38 2.53 9.25 -19.53
C ARG A 38 2.91 10.28 -20.59
N ALA A 39 2.64 11.56 -20.36
CA ALA A 39 2.97 12.65 -21.28
C ALA A 39 4.47 12.88 -21.48
N ARG A 40 5.34 12.37 -20.58
CA ARG A 40 6.79 12.50 -20.73
C ARG A 40 7.34 11.75 -21.96
N GLY A 41 6.66 10.71 -22.42
CA GLY A 41 7.03 9.93 -23.61
C GLY A 41 8.22 8.96 -23.44
N ASP A 42 8.98 9.06 -22.34
CA ASP A 42 10.09 8.14 -22.00
C ASP A 42 9.65 6.97 -21.09
N LEU A 43 8.41 7.00 -20.59
CA LEU A 43 7.84 5.97 -19.72
C LEU A 43 6.88 5.06 -20.50
N ASN A 44 6.91 3.77 -20.18
CA ASN A 44 5.95 2.77 -20.67
C ASN A 44 5.48 1.84 -19.54
N ILE A 45 4.37 1.14 -19.78
CA ILE A 45 3.67 0.29 -18.82
C ILE A 45 4.52 -0.89 -18.30
N ASP A 46 5.55 -1.31 -19.03
CA ASP A 46 6.39 -2.45 -18.67
C ASP A 46 7.48 -2.11 -17.66
N LEU A 47 7.80 -0.82 -17.49
CA LEU A 47 8.81 -0.33 -16.56
C LEU A 47 8.48 -0.70 -15.11
N PRO A 48 9.49 -1.03 -14.27
CA PRO A 48 9.30 -1.38 -12.87
C PRO A 48 8.49 -0.34 -12.07
N SER A 49 8.69 0.96 -12.35
CA SER A 49 7.95 2.05 -11.72
C SER A 49 6.45 2.00 -12.01
N MET A 50 6.04 1.57 -13.19
CA MET A 50 4.61 1.44 -13.57
C MET A 50 3.95 0.19 -12.98
N ARG A 51 4.74 -0.72 -12.39
CA ARG A 51 4.24 -1.90 -11.67
C ARG A 51 3.80 -1.59 -10.23
N CYS A 52 4.02 -0.35 -9.77
CA CYS A 52 3.49 0.13 -8.51
C CYS A 52 1.97 -0.02 -8.47
N VAL A 53 1.43 -0.39 -7.30
CA VAL A 53 -0.02 -0.61 -7.14
C VAL A 53 -0.80 0.64 -7.50
N GLY A 54 -1.83 0.50 -8.34
CA GLY A 54 -2.65 1.61 -8.85
C GLY A 54 -2.15 2.20 -10.17
N TYR A 55 -0.83 2.29 -10.42
CA TYR A 55 -0.29 2.96 -11.60
C TYR A 55 -0.64 2.23 -12.90
N ARG A 56 -0.48 0.90 -12.94
CA ARG A 56 -0.90 0.11 -14.10
C ARG A 56 -2.39 0.28 -14.40
N GLN A 57 -3.24 0.22 -13.37
CA GLN A 57 -4.70 0.38 -13.56
C GLN A 57 -5.04 1.76 -14.09
N ALA A 58 -4.42 2.82 -13.56
CA ALA A 58 -4.61 4.18 -14.04
C ALA A 58 -4.13 4.34 -15.49
N TRP A 59 -3.00 3.73 -15.85
CA TRP A 59 -2.48 3.76 -17.21
C TRP A 59 -3.41 3.04 -18.20
N GLU A 60 -3.92 1.86 -17.85
CA GLU A 60 -4.89 1.10 -18.65
C GLU A 60 -6.18 1.89 -18.89
N VAL A 61 -6.64 2.65 -17.88
CA VAL A 61 -7.79 3.56 -18.05
C VAL A 61 -7.49 4.69 -19.01
N LEU A 62 -6.29 5.28 -18.94
CA LEU A 62 -5.87 6.34 -19.86
C LEU A 62 -5.65 5.86 -21.30
N ASP A 63 -5.30 4.58 -21.47
CA ASP A 63 -5.22 3.92 -22.77
C ASP A 63 -6.59 3.42 -23.28
N GLY A 64 -7.65 3.53 -22.47
CA GLY A 64 -9.00 3.09 -22.80
C GLY A 64 -9.21 1.57 -22.77
N SER A 65 -8.23 0.81 -22.29
CA SER A 65 -8.30 -0.66 -22.16
C SER A 65 -9.00 -1.11 -20.87
N LEU A 66 -9.19 -0.21 -19.91
CA LEU A 66 -9.95 -0.44 -18.68
C LEU A 66 -11.02 0.66 -18.49
N PRO A 67 -12.28 0.32 -18.14
CA PRO A 67 -13.28 1.34 -17.82
C PRO A 67 -12.89 2.16 -16.59
N MET A 68 -13.10 3.48 -16.63
CA MET A 68 -12.81 4.37 -15.50
C MET A 68 -13.52 3.92 -14.20
N ALA A 69 -14.74 3.40 -14.32
CA ALA A 69 -15.51 2.89 -13.18
C ALA A 69 -14.82 1.71 -12.46
N GLU A 70 -13.97 0.95 -13.14
CA GLU A 70 -13.24 -0.18 -12.56
C GLU A 70 -11.91 0.23 -11.89
N LEU A 71 -11.41 1.45 -12.15
CA LEU A 71 -10.11 1.92 -11.66
C LEU A 71 -9.96 1.73 -10.15
N ARG A 72 -10.97 2.22 -9.43
CA ARG A 72 -11.02 2.20 -7.98
C ARG A 72 -10.96 0.77 -7.44
N ASP A 73 -11.88 -0.08 -7.88
CA ASP A 73 -12.02 -1.42 -7.30
C ASP A 73 -10.81 -2.29 -7.62
N ARG A 74 -10.24 -2.17 -8.84
CA ARG A 74 -9.01 -2.85 -9.21
C ARG A 74 -7.79 -2.33 -8.46
N GLY A 75 -7.67 -1.02 -8.27
CA GLY A 75 -6.57 -0.41 -7.51
C GLY A 75 -6.60 -0.83 -6.03
N VAL A 76 -7.79 -0.83 -5.42
CA VAL A 76 -8.02 -1.31 -4.05
C VAL A 76 -7.70 -2.81 -3.94
N PHE A 77 -8.17 -3.62 -4.89
CA PHE A 77 -7.89 -5.05 -4.92
C PHE A 77 -6.38 -5.34 -5.02
N ALA A 78 -5.68 -4.68 -5.96
CA ALA A 78 -4.24 -4.84 -6.13
C ALA A 78 -3.46 -4.46 -4.85
N THR A 79 -3.88 -3.38 -4.19
CA THR A 79 -3.28 -2.93 -2.91
C THR A 79 -3.53 -3.94 -1.79
N ARG A 80 -4.73 -4.55 -1.71
CA ARG A 80 -5.01 -5.63 -0.75
C ARG A 80 -4.15 -6.88 -0.99
N GLN A 81 -3.93 -7.25 -2.26
CA GLN A 81 -3.04 -8.37 -2.59
C GLN A 81 -1.59 -8.08 -2.21
N LEU A 82 -1.11 -6.85 -2.43
CA LEU A 82 0.20 -6.42 -1.96
C LEU A 82 0.31 -6.54 -0.43
N ALA A 83 -0.65 -5.98 0.31
CA ALA A 83 -0.66 -6.04 1.77
C ALA A 83 -0.71 -7.49 2.28
N LYS A 84 -1.49 -8.37 1.65
CA LYS A 84 -1.51 -9.81 1.96
C LYS A 84 -0.11 -10.42 1.79
N ARG A 85 0.58 -10.13 0.69
CA ARG A 85 1.95 -10.65 0.45
C ARG A 85 2.95 -10.13 1.47
N GLN A 86 2.88 -8.84 1.84
CA GLN A 86 3.71 -8.24 2.88
C GLN A 86 3.51 -8.94 4.22
N LEU A 87 2.26 -9.14 4.65
CA LEU A 87 1.95 -9.86 5.89
C LEU A 87 2.39 -11.32 5.86
N THR A 88 2.22 -12.02 4.74
CA THR A 88 2.74 -13.38 4.57
C THR A 88 4.27 -13.43 4.72
N TRP A 89 4.98 -12.47 4.14
CA TRP A 89 6.44 -12.38 4.27
C TRP A 89 6.87 -12.07 5.71
N LEU A 90 6.23 -11.10 6.37
CA LEU A 90 6.47 -10.78 7.78
C LEU A 90 6.29 -12.00 8.69
N ARG A 91 5.25 -12.81 8.45
CA ARG A 91 5.02 -14.05 9.21
C ARG A 91 6.18 -15.04 9.17
N SER A 92 6.93 -15.06 8.07
CA SER A 92 8.10 -15.93 7.91
C SER A 92 9.36 -15.42 8.59
N MET A 93 9.36 -14.17 9.08
CA MET A 93 10.52 -13.59 9.77
C MET A 93 10.66 -14.09 11.19
N ARG A 94 11.86 -14.61 11.50
CA ARG A 94 12.28 -14.97 12.85
C ARG A 94 12.65 -13.70 13.63
N HIS A 95 12.38 -13.70 14.94
CA HIS A 95 12.70 -12.59 15.86
C HIS A 95 12.00 -11.26 15.57
N ARG A 96 10.79 -11.30 15.00
CA ARG A 96 9.95 -10.10 14.90
C ARG A 96 9.15 -9.88 16.18
N HIS A 97 9.11 -8.64 16.64
CA HIS A 97 8.15 -8.17 17.62
C HIS A 97 6.97 -7.54 16.89
N VAL A 98 5.76 -8.05 17.14
CA VAL A 98 4.55 -7.58 16.47
C VAL A 98 3.82 -6.61 17.40
N LEU A 99 3.55 -5.41 16.90
CA LEU A 99 2.59 -4.49 17.51
C LEU A 99 1.34 -4.41 16.63
N HIS A 100 0.18 -4.35 17.28
CA HIS A 100 -1.10 -4.26 16.60
C HIS A 100 -1.31 -2.84 16.08
N ALA A 101 -1.28 -2.65 14.76
CA ALA A 101 -1.39 -1.34 14.13
C ALA A 101 -2.75 -0.65 14.37
N ASP A 102 -3.78 -1.44 14.69
CA ASP A 102 -5.14 -1.05 15.07
C ASP A 102 -5.36 -1.01 16.59
N GLY A 103 -4.30 -1.26 17.38
CA GLY A 103 -4.32 -1.17 18.83
C GLY A 103 -4.29 0.26 19.35
N LYS A 104 -4.50 0.40 20.66
CA LYS A 104 -4.27 1.67 21.39
C LYS A 104 -2.78 1.82 21.69
N ASP A 105 -2.32 3.07 21.82
CA ASP A 105 -0.97 3.41 22.30
C ASP A 105 0.20 2.78 21.51
N VAL A 106 -0.01 2.47 20.23
CA VAL A 106 0.97 1.81 19.36
C VAL A 106 2.30 2.60 19.32
N LEU A 107 2.22 3.93 19.30
CA LEU A 107 3.41 4.79 19.29
C LEU A 107 4.22 4.66 20.59
N ALA A 108 3.54 4.65 21.74
CA ALA A 108 4.21 4.49 23.03
C ALA A 108 4.87 3.11 23.12
N GLN A 109 4.13 2.05 22.76
CA GLN A 109 4.65 0.68 22.72
C GLN A 109 5.86 0.53 21.78
N ALA A 110 5.81 1.17 20.60
CA ALA A 110 6.92 1.15 19.65
C ALA A 110 8.16 1.85 20.20
N ARG A 111 7.98 3.00 20.86
CA ARG A 111 9.08 3.73 21.50
C ARG A 111 9.72 2.91 22.61
N ASP A 112 8.90 2.39 23.53
CA ASP A 112 9.38 1.58 24.65
C ASP A 112 10.14 0.34 24.17
N TRP A 113 9.68 -0.28 23.07
CA TRP A 113 10.40 -1.40 22.44
C TRP A 113 11.75 -0.97 21.88
N VAL A 114 11.81 0.16 21.16
CA VAL A 114 13.06 0.68 20.57
C VAL A 114 14.06 1.04 21.67
N ASP A 115 13.62 1.72 22.72
CA ASP A 115 14.48 2.09 23.86
C ASP A 115 15.07 0.85 24.53
N ALA A 116 14.28 -0.22 24.68
CA ALA A 116 14.75 -1.50 25.21
C ALA A 116 15.75 -2.24 24.30
N GLN A 117 15.76 -1.97 22.98
CA GLN A 117 16.74 -2.56 22.05
C GLN A 117 18.04 -1.76 21.97
N LEU A 118 18.03 -0.47 22.34
CA LEU A 118 19.15 0.46 22.19
C LEU A 118 19.98 0.65 23.48
N GLY A 119 19.67 -0.13 24.54
CA GLY A 119 20.26 -0.04 25.88
C GLY A 119 21.73 0.36 25.94
#